data_AF-A0A6G1GDC9-F1
#
_entry.id   AF-A0A6G1GDC9-F1
#
_cell.length_a   1.000
_cell.length_b   1.000
_cell.length_c   1.000
_cell.angle_alpha   90.00
_cell.angle_beta   90.00
_cell.angle_gamma   90.00
#
_symmetry.space_group_name_H-M   'P 1'
#
loop_
_entity.id
_entity.type
_entity.pdbx_description
1 polymer ?
#
loop_
_entity_poly.entity_id
_entity_poly.type
_entity_poly.pdbx_seq_one_letter_code
_entity_poly.pdbx_strand_id
1 'polypeptide(L)'
;MIYAVMKHVIFDVPESELDGGKIERLVAIIGCQMSYFGQLDSVNALIGKHLDADNPYGQVFQIHQDGFGKDHPRAPIRKWFDLDDDFKDLVEGRTNLNPNFRRG
;
A
#
# COMPACT_ATOMS: atom_id res chain seq x y z
N MET A 1 0.72 10.34 -1.72
CA MET A 1 -0.18 11.42 -2.19
C MET A 1 0.06 11.59 -3.69
N ILE A 2 -0.70 10.85 -4.51
CA ILE A 2 -0.58 10.86 -5.98
C ILE A 2 -1.94 11.18 -6.62
N TYR A 3 -3.03 10.71 -6.01
CA TYR A 3 -4.40 11.02 -6.41
C TYR A 3 -4.73 12.52 -6.41
N ALA A 4 -4.29 13.25 -5.36
CA ALA A 4 -4.60 14.67 -5.18
C ALA A 4 -4.00 15.57 -6.29
N VAL A 5 -2.91 15.14 -6.94
CA VAL A 5 -2.21 15.93 -7.96
C VAL A 5 -2.67 15.55 -9.36
N MET A 6 -2.95 14.27 -9.63
CA MET A 6 -3.25 13.80 -10.98
C MET A 6 -4.74 13.60 -11.29
N LYS A 7 -5.65 13.59 -10.30
CA LYS A 7 -7.08 13.23 -10.47
C LYS A 7 -7.36 11.89 -11.18
N HIS A 8 -6.31 11.12 -11.47
CA HIS A 8 -6.34 9.74 -11.92
C HIS A 8 -5.70 8.88 -10.84
N VAL A 9 -6.29 7.72 -10.53
CA VAL A 9 -5.61 6.71 -9.72
C VAL A 9 -4.54 6.12 -10.63
N ILE A 10 -3.26 6.44 -10.40
CA ILE A 10 -2.11 5.93 -11.19
C ILE A 10 -1.99 4.39 -11.14
N PHE A 11 -2.77 3.77 -10.26
CA PHE A 11 -2.94 2.32 -10.14
C PHE A 11 -4.44 1.99 -10.14
N ASP A 12 -5.12 2.23 -11.26
CA ASP A 12 -6.49 1.73 -11.41
C ASP A 12 -6.44 0.20 -11.36
N VAL A 13 -7.27 -0.39 -10.51
CA VAL A 13 -7.34 -1.85 -10.35
C VAL A 13 -8.34 -2.36 -11.37
N PRO A 14 -7.91 -3.20 -12.33
CA PRO A 14 -8.79 -3.69 -13.39
C PRO A 14 -9.89 -4.57 -12.79
N GLU A 15 -11.04 -4.65 -13.46
CA GLU A 15 -12.20 -5.40 -12.98
C GLU A 15 -11.92 -6.90 -12.80
N SER A 16 -10.95 -7.44 -13.55
CA SER A 16 -10.44 -8.81 -13.38
C SER A 16 -9.83 -9.07 -12.00
N GLU A 17 -9.30 -8.05 -11.33
CA GLU A 17 -8.71 -8.15 -9.99
C GLU A 17 -9.75 -7.93 -8.88
N LEU A 18 -11.00 -7.61 -9.22
CA LEU A 18 -12.07 -7.33 -8.26
C LEU A 18 -12.99 -8.54 -7.99
N ASP A 19 -12.64 -9.73 -8.48
CA ASP A 19 -13.44 -10.97 -8.42
C ASP A 19 -14.92 -10.73 -8.77
N GLY A 20 -15.15 -10.12 -9.95
CA GLY A 20 -16.49 -9.81 -10.44
C GLY A 20 -17.27 -8.81 -9.57
N GLY A 21 -16.56 -7.91 -8.89
CA GLY A 21 -17.14 -6.87 -8.03
C GLY A 21 -17.36 -7.28 -6.57
N LYS A 22 -16.93 -8.49 -6.16
CA LYS A 22 -16.96 -8.92 -4.75
C LYS A 22 -15.93 -8.20 -3.89
N ILE A 23 -14.82 -7.78 -4.49
CA ILE A 23 -13.79 -6.99 -3.81
C ILE A 23 -14.06 -5.52 -4.15
N GLU A 24 -14.24 -4.71 -3.10
CA GLU A 24 -14.34 -3.27 -3.28
C GLU A 24 -13.01 -2.73 -3.83
N ARG A 25 -13.08 -1.90 -4.89
CA ARG A 25 -11.89 -1.35 -5.54
C ARG A 25 -10.96 -0.62 -4.57
N LEU A 26 -11.49 0.07 -3.57
CA LEU A 26 -10.69 0.76 -2.56
C LEU A 26 -9.85 -0.23 -1.73
N VAL A 27 -10.43 -1.37 -1.35
CA VAL A 27 -9.73 -2.45 -0.66
C VAL A 27 -8.60 -2.99 -1.52
N ALA A 28 -8.87 -3.27 -2.80
CA ALA A 28 -7.82 -3.72 -3.72
C ALA A 28 -6.67 -2.69 -3.86
N ILE A 29 -6.99 -1.40 -3.98
CA ILE A 29 -5.99 -0.33 -4.03
C ILE A 29 -5.13 -0.30 -2.75
N ILE A 30 -5.75 -0.44 -1.57
CA ILE A 30 -5.02 -0.51 -0.29
C ILE A 30 -4.06 -1.70 -0.29
N GLY A 31 -4.51 -2.88 -0.72
CA GLY A 31 -3.66 -4.07 -0.87
C GLY A 31 -2.44 -3.83 -1.76
N CYS A 32 -2.61 -3.21 -2.93
CA CYS A 32 -1.50 -2.84 -3.81
C CYS A 32 -0.51 -1.88 -3.15
N GLN A 33 -1.01 -0.82 -2.50
CA GLN A 33 -0.14 0.15 -1.80
C GLN A 33 0.67 -0.52 -0.68
N MET A 34 0.05 -1.42 0.08
CA MET A 34 0.74 -2.18 1.13
C MET A 34 1.76 -3.17 0.55
N SER A 35 1.45 -3.80 -0.57
CA SER A 35 2.36 -4.73 -1.25
C SER A 35 3.62 -4.03 -1.77
N TYR A 36 3.47 -2.81 -2.32
CA TYR A 36 4.56 -2.08 -2.97
C TYR A 36 5.37 -1.21 -1.99
N PHE A 37 4.70 -0.59 -1.01
CA PHE A 37 5.29 0.46 -0.17
C PHE A 37 5.16 0.18 1.34
N GLY A 38 4.40 -0.85 1.73
CA GLY A 38 4.18 -1.20 3.12
C GLY A 38 5.34 -2.01 3.70
N GLN A 39 6.42 -1.34 4.09
CA GLN A 39 7.43 -1.97 4.94
C GLN A 39 6.79 -2.40 6.28
N LEU A 40 7.20 -3.54 6.83
CA LEU A 40 6.54 -4.13 8.00
C LEU A 40 6.39 -3.14 9.16
N ASP A 41 7.46 -2.43 9.48
CA ASP A 41 7.46 -1.41 10.56
C ASP A 41 6.54 -0.23 10.24
N SER A 42 6.44 0.15 8.96
CA SER A 42 5.57 1.24 8.53
C SER A 42 4.09 0.88 8.61
N VAL A 43 3.73 -0.38 8.29
CA VAL A 43 2.36 -0.89 8.40
C VAL A 43 1.98 -1.05 9.86
N ASN A 44 2.85 -1.63 10.69
CA ASN A 44 2.61 -1.78 12.11
C ASN A 44 2.43 -0.42 12.81
N ALA A 45 3.23 0.58 12.44
CA ALA A 45 3.06 1.94 12.95
C ALA A 45 1.74 2.58 12.48
N LEU A 46 1.33 2.36 11.22
CA LEU A 46 0.05 2.84 10.71
C LEU A 46 -1.11 2.23 11.52
N ILE A 47 -1.15 0.91 11.65
CA ILE A 47 -2.22 0.19 12.36
C ILE A 47 -2.22 0.50 13.86
N GLY A 48 -1.06 0.46 14.51
CA GLY A 48 -0.98 0.58 15.98
C GLY A 48 -0.90 2.00 16.53
N LYS A 49 -0.57 3.02 15.71
CA LYS A 49 -0.39 4.41 16.18
C LYS A 49 -1.25 5.46 15.48
N HIS A 50 -1.73 5.17 14.27
CA HIS A 50 -2.37 6.18 13.42
C HIS A 50 -3.80 5.82 13.01
N LEU A 51 -4.22 4.57 13.25
CA LEU A 51 -5.60 4.14 13.08
C LEU A 51 -6.17 3.86 14.47
N ASP A 52 -7.15 4.65 14.88
CA ASP A 52 -7.89 4.40 16.12
C ASP A 52 -8.72 3.11 16.01
N ALA A 53 -9.08 2.51 17.15
CA ALA A 53 -9.83 1.25 17.20
C ALA A 53 -11.20 1.34 16.48
N ASP A 54 -11.79 2.53 16.43
CA ASP A 54 -13.07 2.78 15.76
C ASP A 54 -12.90 3.13 14.27
N ASN A 55 -11.67 3.15 13.75
CA ASN A 55 -11.42 3.46 12.35
C ASN A 55 -11.77 2.25 11.47
N PRO A 56 -12.73 2.39 10.53
CA PRO A 56 -13.18 1.27 9.69
C PRO A 56 -12.07 0.70 8.79
N TYR A 57 -11.01 1.47 8.52
CA TYR A 57 -9.88 1.02 7.73
C TYR A 57 -8.87 0.20 8.54
N GLY A 58 -8.85 0.29 9.87
CA GLY A 58 -7.96 -0.50 10.72
C GLY A 58 -8.06 -2.00 10.42
N GLN A 59 -9.30 -2.50 10.32
CA GLN A 59 -9.57 -3.89 9.97
C GLN A 59 -9.15 -4.22 8.53
N VAL A 60 -9.35 -3.30 7.57
CA VAL A 60 -8.95 -3.50 6.17
C VAL A 60 -7.43 -3.66 6.05
N PHE A 61 -6.66 -2.79 6.70
CA PHE A 61 -5.20 -2.90 6.74
C PHE A 61 -4.74 -4.20 7.42
N GLN A 62 -5.39 -4.61 8.50
CA GLN A 62 -5.05 -5.87 9.18
C GLN A 62 -5.31 -7.10 8.30
N ILE A 63 -6.46 -7.16 7.62
CA ILE A 63 -6.80 -8.26 6.70
C ILE A 63 -5.76 -8.39 5.59
N HIS A 64 -5.34 -7.28 4.97
CA HIS A 64 -4.27 -7.32 3.98
C HIS A 64 -2.95 -7.75 4.58
N GLN A 65 -2.58 -7.21 5.75
CA GLN A 65 -1.34 -7.56 6.46
C GLN A 65 -1.25 -9.07 6.70
N ASP A 66 -2.34 -9.69 7.16
CA ASP A 66 -2.43 -11.12 7.47
C ASP A 66 -2.53 -12.00 6.21
N GLY A 67 -3.08 -11.46 5.12
CA GLY A 67 -3.23 -12.16 3.84
C GLY A 67 -1.93 -12.29 3.04
N PHE A 68 -0.89 -11.51 3.34
CA PHE A 68 0.40 -11.65 2.67
C PHE A 68 1.14 -12.90 3.14
N GLY A 69 1.66 -13.68 2.18
CA GLY A 69 2.30 -14.96 2.48
C GLY A 69 3.00 -15.56 1.26
N LYS A 70 3.27 -16.87 1.30
CA LYS A 70 3.92 -17.56 0.17
C LYS A 70 3.05 -17.57 -1.09
N ASP A 71 1.74 -17.74 -0.92
CA ASP A 71 0.79 -17.83 -2.02
C ASP A 71 0.34 -16.45 -2.52
N HIS A 72 0.50 -15.42 -1.68
CA HIS A 72 0.25 -14.03 -2.02
C HIS A 72 1.42 -13.15 -1.56
N PRO A 73 2.57 -13.22 -2.25
CA PRO A 73 3.77 -12.50 -1.84
C PRO A 73 3.63 -11.00 -2.09
N ARG A 74 4.27 -10.20 -1.23
CA ARG A 74 4.45 -8.77 -1.49
C ARG A 74 5.39 -8.54 -2.66
N ALA A 75 5.16 -7.43 -3.37
CA ALA A 75 5.99 -6.95 -4.47
C ALA A 75 6.61 -5.58 -4.13
N PRO A 76 7.47 -5.49 -3.10
CA PRO A 76 8.01 -4.19 -2.65
C PRO A 76 8.81 -3.52 -3.77
N ILE A 77 8.64 -2.20 -3.94
CA ILE A 77 9.26 -1.43 -5.04
C ILE A 77 10.78 -1.57 -5.09
N ARG A 78 11.41 -1.75 -3.91
CA ARG A 78 12.85 -1.99 -3.78
C ARG A 78 13.35 -3.23 -4.54
N LYS A 79 12.47 -4.18 -4.86
CA LYS A 79 12.79 -5.41 -5.61
C LYS A 79 12.50 -5.31 -7.11
N TRP A 80 12.00 -4.18 -7.60
CA TRP A 80 11.65 -4.03 -9.02
C TRP A 80 12.93 -3.84 -9.84
N PHE A 81 13.14 -4.67 -10.87
CA PHE A 81 14.42 -4.73 -11.59
C PHE A 81 14.62 -3.58 -12.59
N ASP A 82 13.54 -2.99 -13.11
CA ASP A 82 13.60 -2.01 -14.20
C ASP A 82 13.67 -0.55 -13.73
N LEU A 83 13.82 -0.34 -12.42
CA LEU A 83 13.93 0.99 -11.83
C LEU A 83 15.35 1.25 -11.34
N ASP A 84 15.78 2.50 -11.44
CA ASP A 84 17.01 2.98 -10.81
C ASP A 84 16.89 3.00 -9.28
N ASP A 85 18.00 2.77 -8.58
CA ASP A 85 17.99 2.64 -7.12
C ASP A 85 17.71 3.96 -6.40
N ASP A 86 18.17 5.11 -6.93
CA ASP A 86 17.84 6.42 -6.36
C ASP A 86 16.35 6.73 -6.56
N PHE A 87 15.78 6.31 -7.69
CA PHE A 87 14.35 6.43 -7.92
C PHE A 87 13.53 5.56 -6.95
N LYS A 88 13.96 4.31 -6.70
CA LYS A 88 13.31 3.44 -5.71
C LYS A 88 13.36 4.05 -4.31
N ASP A 89 14.53 4.55 -3.88
CA ASP A 89 14.70 5.18 -2.56
C ASP A 89 13.86 6.46 -2.42
N LEU A 90 13.77 7.26 -3.49
CA LEU A 90 12.90 8.43 -3.54
C LEU A 90 11.44 8.04 -3.37
N VAL A 91 10.94 7.08 -4.16
CA VAL A 91 9.54 6.65 -4.11
C VAL A 91 9.24 6.04 -2.74
N GLU A 92 10.07 5.13 -2.24
CA GLU A 92 9.93 4.51 -0.92
C GLU A 92 9.90 5.57 0.21
N GLY A 93 10.77 6.56 0.16
CA GLY A 93 10.80 7.68 1.10
C GLY A 93 9.55 8.57 1.03
N ARG A 94 8.94 8.72 -0.15
CA ARG A 94 7.74 9.56 -0.35
C ARG A 94 6.43 8.83 -0.09
N THR A 95 6.41 7.50 -0.22
CA THR A 95 5.22 6.65 -0.06
C THR A 95 5.17 5.88 1.26
N ASN A 96 6.15 6.05 2.15
CA ASN A 96 6.19 5.38 3.45
C ASN A 96 4.86 5.52 4.21
N LEU A 97 4.30 4.39 4.67
CA LEU A 97 3.01 4.39 5.35
C LEU A 97 3.06 5.03 6.74
N ASN A 98 4.24 5.05 7.37
CA ASN A 98 4.44 5.81 8.60
C ASN A 98 4.80 7.27 8.26
N PRO A 99 3.92 8.23 8.58
CA PRO A 99 4.13 9.63 8.21
C PRO A 99 5.41 10.23 8.82
N ASN A 100 5.89 9.72 9.95
CA ASN A 100 7.12 10.21 10.60
C ASN A 100 8.40 9.86 9.82
N PHE A 101 8.33 8.90 8.89
CA PHE A 101 9.45 8.48 8.06
C PHE A 101 9.34 8.94 6.61
N ARG A 102 8.32 9.74 6.27
CA ARG A 102 8.22 10.32 4.94
C ARG A 102 9.26 11.43 4.75
N ARG A 103 10.05 11.35 3.68
CA ARG A 103 11.00 12.42 3.32
C ARG A 103 10.26 13.64 2.75
N GLY A 104 10.61 14.83 3.25
CA GLY A 104 10.13 16.14 2.81
C GLY A 104 10.76 16.61 1.50
#